data_AF-A0A0M0LRH0-F1
#
_entry.id   AF-A0A0M0LRH0-F1
#
_cell.length_a   1.000
_cell.length_b   1.000
_cell.length_c   1.000
_cell.angle_alpha   90.00
_cell.angle_beta   90.00
_cell.angle_gamma   90.00
#
_symmetry.space_group_name_H-M   'P 1'
#
loop_
_entity.id
_entity.type
_entity.pdbx_description
1 polymer ?
#
loop_
_entity_poly.entity_id
_entity_poly.type
_entity_poly.pdbx_seq_one_letter_code
_entity_poly.pdbx_strand_id
1 'polypeptide(L)'
;MAAALGNDDAASFASLALHGDRDEIAPLEFGQRLHDALPGGKRKRIVVLPQTGHNDIAFVDTARYLREIAEFFAAEVVARKERSADRGSTSQP
;
A
#
# COMPACT_ATOMS: atom_id res chain seq x y z
N MET A 1 1.86 -24.84 17.47
CA MET A 1 0.80 -23.80 17.48
C MET A 1 1.38 -22.56 18.13
N ALA A 2 1.85 -21.60 17.34
CA ALA A 2 2.33 -20.32 17.86
C ALA A 2 1.13 -19.39 17.99
N ALA A 3 0.88 -18.91 19.20
CA ALA A 3 -0.15 -17.92 19.48
C ALA A 3 0.16 -16.63 18.71
N ALA A 4 -0.75 -16.21 17.84
CA ALA A 4 -0.78 -14.85 17.34
C ALA A 4 -1.09 -13.95 18.54
N LEU A 5 -0.06 -13.32 19.10
CA LEU A 5 -0.23 -12.29 20.09
C LEU A 5 -0.99 -11.15 19.41
N GLY A 6 -2.24 -10.99 19.84
CA GLY A 6 -3.10 -9.89 19.46
C GLY A 6 -2.40 -8.58 19.80
N ASN A 7 -2.19 -7.78 18.77
CA ASN A 7 -1.94 -6.36 18.92
C ASN A 7 -2.50 -5.70 17.65
N ASP A 8 -3.83 -5.58 17.58
CA ASP A 8 -4.52 -4.90 16.47
C ASP A 8 -4.15 -3.40 16.38
N ASP A 9 -3.39 -2.89 17.36
CA ASP A 9 -2.78 -1.55 17.41
C ASP A 9 -1.26 -1.52 17.10
N ALA A 10 -0.64 -2.63 16.65
CA ALA A 10 0.72 -2.61 16.12
C ALA A 10 0.75 -1.88 14.77
N ALA A 11 0.83 -0.54 14.83
CA ALA A 11 1.05 0.41 13.74
C ALA A 11 0.67 -0.11 12.34
N SER A 12 -0.63 -0.30 12.08
CA SER A 12 -1.09 -0.61 10.73
C SER A 12 -0.87 0.61 9.84
N PHE A 13 -0.04 0.46 8.81
CA PHE A 13 0.25 1.52 7.85
C PHE A 13 -0.28 1.18 6.47
N ALA A 14 -0.71 2.21 5.75
CA ALA A 14 -1.05 2.05 4.35
C ALA A 14 0.24 1.84 3.56
N SER A 15 0.19 0.95 2.58
CA SER A 15 1.32 0.70 1.68
C SER A 15 0.86 0.57 0.24
N LEU A 16 1.69 1.10 -0.66
CA LEU A 16 1.56 0.91 -2.09
C LEU A 16 2.84 0.25 -2.60
N ALA A 17 2.70 -0.92 -3.21
CA ALA A 17 3.77 -1.54 -4.01
C ALA A 17 3.44 -1.37 -5.50
N LEU A 18 4.34 -0.75 -6.24
CA LEU A 18 4.31 -0.71 -7.72
C LEU A 18 5.39 -1.67 -8.19
N HIS A 19 5.02 -2.68 -8.97
CA HIS A 19 5.96 -3.74 -9.38
C HIS A 19 5.82 -4.07 -10.86
N GLY A 20 6.94 -4.25 -11.56
CA GLY A 20 6.94 -4.62 -12.97
C GLY A 20 6.83 -6.12 -13.19
N ASP A 21 6.01 -6.57 -14.14
CA ASP A 21 5.86 -8.00 -14.46
C ASP A 21 7.08 -8.64 -15.15
N ARG A 22 8.07 -7.84 -15.55
CA ARG A 22 9.33 -8.26 -16.19
C ARG A 22 10.55 -7.86 -15.37
N ASP A 23 10.40 -7.61 -14.08
CA ASP A 23 11.55 -7.32 -13.22
C ASP A 23 12.41 -8.57 -13.02
N GLU A 24 13.60 -8.58 -13.63
CA GLU A 24 14.58 -9.67 -13.52
C GLU A 24 15.58 -9.47 -12.36
N ILE A 25 15.62 -8.28 -11.75
CA ILE A 25 16.50 -7.95 -10.62
C ILE A 25 15.79 -8.28 -9.30
N ALA A 26 14.51 -7.89 -9.20
CA ALA A 26 13.62 -8.19 -8.10
C ALA A 26 12.32 -8.79 -8.65
N PRO A 27 12.24 -10.12 -8.84
CA PRO A 27 11.06 -10.79 -9.38
C PRO A 27 9.75 -10.44 -8.65
N LEU A 28 8.65 -10.42 -9.39
CA LEU A 28 7.31 -10.05 -8.90
C LEU A 28 6.90 -10.83 -7.65
N GLU A 29 7.30 -12.09 -7.55
CA GLU A 29 7.01 -12.97 -6.42
C GLU A 29 7.55 -12.40 -5.10
N PHE A 30 8.67 -11.67 -5.13
CA PHE A 30 9.22 -11.02 -3.93
C PHE A 30 8.38 -9.82 -3.50
N GLY A 31 7.90 -9.02 -4.46
CA GLY A 31 6.96 -7.92 -4.19
C GLY A 31 5.65 -8.42 -3.59
N GLN A 32 5.11 -9.51 -4.12
CA GLN A 32 3.89 -10.14 -3.60
C GLN A 32 4.08 -10.65 -2.17
N ARG A 33 5.19 -11.36 -1.90
CA ARG A 33 5.51 -11.86 -0.55
C ARG A 33 5.64 -10.73 0.47
N LEU A 34 6.25 -9.61 0.09
CA LEU A 34 6.35 -8.43 0.95
C LEU A 34 4.96 -7.85 1.22
N HIS A 35 4.15 -7.62 0.18
CA HIS A 35 2.77 -7.14 0.32
C HIS A 35 1.95 -8.02 1.28
N ASP A 36 2.06 -9.33 1.16
CA ASP A 36 1.30 -10.27 1.97
C ASP A 36 1.73 -10.23 3.45
N ALA A 37 3.03 -10.05 3.71
CA ALA A 37 3.60 -9.93 5.05
C ALA A 37 3.35 -8.57 5.75
N LEU A 38 3.05 -7.50 5.00
CA LEU A 38 2.87 -6.17 5.57
C LEU A 38 1.58 -6.05 6.42
N PRO A 39 1.67 -5.40 7.61
CA PRO A 39 0.53 -5.10 8.45
C PRO A 39 -0.22 -3.87 7.90
N GLY A 40 -1.23 -4.11 7.05
CA GLY A 40 -2.00 -3.01 6.43
C GLY A 40 -3.44 -3.35 6.08
N GLY A 41 -3.86 -4.62 6.20
CA GLY A 41 -5.24 -5.05 5.93
C GLY A 41 -5.75 -4.58 4.56
N LYS A 42 -6.82 -3.79 4.54
CA LYS A 42 -7.41 -3.22 3.32
C LYS A 42 -6.69 -1.97 2.79
N ARG A 43 -5.72 -1.44 3.53
CA ARG A 43 -4.94 -0.23 3.17
C ARG A 43 -3.60 -0.54 2.51
N LYS A 44 -3.31 -1.83 2.30
CA LYS A 44 -2.21 -2.25 1.42
C LYS A 44 -2.72 -2.52 0.01
N ARG A 45 -1.96 -2.07 -0.97
CA ARG A 45 -2.21 -2.30 -2.40
C ARG A 45 -0.92 -2.71 -3.09
N ILE A 46 -1.00 -3.71 -3.96
CA ILE A 46 0.03 -4.02 -4.94
C ILE A 46 -0.55 -3.79 -6.34
N VAL A 47 0.21 -3.09 -7.18
CA VAL A 47 -0.14 -2.84 -8.57
C VAL A 47 0.95 -3.41 -9.44
N VAL A 48 0.56 -4.33 -10.32
CA VAL A 48 1.45 -4.89 -11.34
C VAL A 48 1.36 -4.04 -12.59
N LEU A 49 2.49 -3.48 -12.99
CA LEU A 49 2.65 -2.69 -14.21
C LEU A 49 3.13 -3.62 -15.33
N PRO A 50 2.33 -3.80 -16.39
CA PRO A 50 2.63 -4.76 -17.43
C PRO A 50 3.74 -4.24 -18.33
N GLN A 51 4.56 -5.17 -18.82
CA GLN A 51 5.66 -4.92 -19.75
C GLN A 51 6.78 -4.04 -19.19
N THR A 52 6.92 -3.95 -17.88
CA THR A 52 7.94 -3.12 -17.21
C THR A 52 8.89 -3.98 -16.39
N GLY A 53 10.18 -3.67 -16.42
CA GLY A 53 11.21 -4.22 -15.55
C GLY A 53 11.65 -3.24 -14.45
N HIS A 54 12.80 -3.53 -13.85
CA HIS A 54 13.30 -2.82 -12.66
C HIS A 54 13.54 -1.32 -12.91
N ASN A 55 14.14 -0.99 -14.07
CA ASN A 55 14.68 0.34 -14.34
C ASN A 55 13.73 1.24 -15.15
N ASP A 56 12.64 0.69 -15.67
CA ASP A 56 11.74 1.39 -16.59
C ASP A 56 10.28 1.51 -16.08
N ILE A 57 10.01 1.02 -14.86
CA ILE A 57 8.69 0.99 -14.25
C ILE A 57 7.94 2.34 -14.27
N ALA A 58 8.65 3.45 -14.13
CA ALA A 58 8.08 4.80 -14.15
C ALA A 58 7.98 5.41 -15.56
N PHE A 59 8.58 4.79 -16.59
CA PHE A 59 8.78 5.38 -17.91
C PHE A 59 7.96 4.71 -19.01
N VAL A 60 7.66 3.41 -18.91
CA VAL A 60 6.87 2.69 -19.93
C VAL A 60 5.42 3.17 -19.97
N ASP A 61 4.78 3.33 -18.80
CA ASP A 61 3.44 3.89 -18.65
C ASP A 61 3.44 4.91 -17.49
N THR A 62 4.10 6.04 -17.72
CA THR A 62 4.23 7.12 -16.73
C THR A 62 2.87 7.63 -16.25
N ALA A 63 1.88 7.69 -17.14
CA ALA A 63 0.54 8.16 -16.79
C ALA A 63 -0.14 7.23 -15.77
N ARG A 64 -0.06 5.91 -15.97
CA ARG A 64 -0.54 4.94 -14.98
C ARG A 64 0.27 4.98 -13.70
N TYR A 65 1.60 4.96 -13.78
CA TYR A 65 2.47 5.01 -12.61
C TYR A 65 2.12 6.18 -11.68
N LEU A 66 2.02 7.40 -12.24
CA LEU A 66 1.67 8.61 -11.48
C LEU A 66 0.23 8.59 -10.98
N ARG A 67 -0.72 8.07 -11.77
CA ARG A 67 -2.13 7.95 -11.35
C ARG A 67 -2.27 7.07 -10.12
N GLU A 68 -1.62 5.91 -10.10
CA GLU A 68 -1.67 4.99 -8.95
C GLU A 68 -1.15 5.67 -7.67
N ILE A 69 -0.05 6.41 -7.75
CA ILE A 69 0.49 7.19 -6.62
C ILE A 69 -0.52 8.24 -6.16
N ALA A 70 -1.08 9.01 -7.08
CA ALA A 70 -2.03 10.08 -6.77
C ALA A 70 -3.30 9.54 -6.10
N GLU A 71 -3.88 8.46 -6.63
CA GLU A 71 -5.08 7.81 -6.08
C GLU A 71 -4.83 7.26 -4.67
N PHE A 72 -3.65 6.67 -4.44
CA PHE A 72 -3.29 6.16 -3.12
C PHE A 72 -3.21 7.28 -2.08
N PHE A 73 -2.53 8.39 -2.39
CA PHE A 73 -2.46 9.53 -1.48
C PHE A 73 -3.82 10.18 -1.25
N ALA A 74 -4.64 10.31 -2.29
CA ALA A 74 -5.99 10.86 -2.15
C ALA A 74 -6.84 10.02 -1.17
N ALA A 75 -6.83 8.70 -1.32
CA ALA A 75 -7.53 7.78 -0.42
C ALA A 75 -7.04 7.91 1.03
N GLU A 76 -5.74 8.02 1.24
CA GLU A 76 -5.16 8.12 2.58
C GLU A 76 -5.40 9.47 3.27
N VAL A 77 -5.47 10.56 2.50
CA VAL A 77 -5.88 11.88 3.01
C VAL A 77 -7.33 11.84 3.49
N VAL A 78 -8.24 11.24 2.72
CA VAL A 78 -9.65 11.08 3.09
C VAL A 78 -9.76 10.23 4.37
N ALA A 79 -9.15 9.04 4.38
CA ALA A 79 -9.19 8.15 5.52
C ALA A 79 -8.62 8.79 6.81
N ARG A 80 -7.62 9.66 6.68
CA ARG A 80 -7.06 10.39 7.84
C ARG A 80 -8.02 11.47 8.37
N LYS A 81 -8.75 12.18 7.49
CA LYS A 81 -9.77 13.15 7.91
C LYS A 81 -10.89 12.48 8.70
N GLU A 82 -11.38 11.33 8.22
CA GLU A 82 -12.42 10.56 8.90
C GLU A 82 -11.99 10.11 10.30
N ARG A 83 -10.76 9.58 10.44
CA ARG A 83 -10.19 9.20 11.76
C ARG A 83 -9.97 10.39 12.70
N SER A 84 -9.76 11.59 12.17
CA SER A 84 -9.63 12.80 13.00
C SER A 84 -10.99 13.33 13.45
N ALA A 85 -12.02 13.22 12.61
CA ALA A 85 -13.39 13.61 12.95
C ALA A 85 -13.98 12.70 14.05
N ASP A 86 -13.75 11.39 13.94
CA ASP A 86 -14.24 10.40 14.92
C ASP A 86 -13.62 10.61 16.32
N ARG A 87 -12.32 10.93 16.38
CA ARG A 87 -11.61 11.28 17.62
C ARG A 87 -12.02 12.63 18.23
N GLY A 88 -12.63 13.51 17.45
CA GLY A 88 -13.17 14.78 17.93
C GLY A 88 -14.56 14.67 18.57
N SER A 89 -15.28 13.56 18.34
CA SER A 89 -16.63 13.34 18.87
C SER A 89 -16.66 12.70 20.26
N THR A 90 -15.54 12.16 20.75
CA THR A 90 -15.46 11.40 22.02
C THR A 90 -15.11 12.24 23.24
N SER A 91 -15.08 13.58 23.12
CA SER A 91 -14.81 14.48 24.24
C SER A 91 -15.89 15.55 24.38
N GLN A 92 -17.01 15.20 25.01
CA GLN A 92 -17.83 16.10 25.84
C GLN A 92 -18.93 15.30 26.56
N PRO A 93 -19.32 15.71 27.78
CA PRO A 93 -18.76 15.29 29.07
C PRO A 93 -19.37 14.01 29.66
#